data_AF-A0A3B9ZIE9-F1
#
_entry.id   AF-A0A3B9ZIE9-F1
#
_cell.length_a   1.000
_cell.length_b   1.000
_cell.length_c   1.000
_cell.angle_alpha   90.00
_cell.angle_beta   90.00
_cell.angle_gamma   90.00
#
_symmetry.space_group_name_H-M   'P 1'
#
loop_
_entity.id
_entity.type
_entity.pdbx_description
1 polymer ?
#
loop_
_entity_poly.entity_id
_entity_poly.type
_entity_poly.pdbx_seq_one_letter_code
_entity_poly.pdbx_strand_id
1 'polypeptide(L)'
;MVKECQELKDIALQVVPRVLGFGDRQDDSPTFGCFDRYYWNYKLADFPCANFQESAFLLAQLFAGIRETRYYGKEPIARYALAAVDFWFSVRNNDGSVNEAYPFERSFCSTAFTAAAVSEALLLLGREYDDQLLSTALWLAKNNNYQLSNQMAAAAAALCNMYILSKDNRFLEGARRKINYLLEAFRKHGYFPEYGGKDSGYMSLTIWYLYKYYQKSKDTDVLAAVQEAVKSLESSILEHGAIDSSKESRNTQYIYPFPSIMFSDKIRKSYLLGLAENEVITPAWLDDRYCIQLAINYLEASCL
;
A
#
# COMPACT_ATOMS: atom_id res chain seq x y z
N MET A 1 4.43 -23.60 -4.90
CA MET A 1 3.36 -22.80 -4.24
C MET A 1 3.51 -22.75 -2.73
N VAL A 2 3.25 -23.80 -1.93
CA VAL A 2 3.33 -23.72 -0.45
C VAL A 2 4.70 -23.23 0.06
N LYS A 3 5.81 -23.79 -0.46
CA LYS A 3 7.17 -23.36 -0.09
C LYS A 3 7.47 -21.91 -0.50
N GLU A 4 6.97 -21.50 -1.66
CA GLU A 4 7.17 -20.15 -2.24
C GLU A 4 6.42 -19.10 -1.41
N CYS A 5 5.19 -19.43 -0.99
CA CYS A 5 4.39 -18.59 -0.11
C CYS A 5 5.04 -18.44 1.27
N GLN A 6 5.60 -19.52 1.81
CA GLN A 6 6.34 -19.49 3.06
C GLN A 6 7.59 -18.59 2.96
N GLU A 7 8.33 -18.66 1.86
CA GLU A 7 9.51 -17.82 1.62
C GLU A 7 9.17 -16.32 1.60
N LEU A 8 8.15 -15.91 0.84
CA LEU A 8 7.69 -14.52 0.80
C LEU A 8 7.22 -14.02 2.18
N LYS A 9 6.50 -14.87 2.92
CA LYS A 9 6.09 -14.58 4.30
C LYS A 9 7.29 -14.37 5.20
N ASP A 10 8.28 -15.27 5.17
CA ASP A 10 9.46 -15.18 6.03
C ASP A 10 10.27 -13.92 5.74
N ILE A 11 10.42 -13.53 4.47
CA ILE A 11 11.10 -12.28 4.08
C ILE A 11 10.36 -11.05 4.64
N ALA A 12 9.03 -10.99 4.55
CA ALA A 12 8.27 -9.89 5.14
C ALA A 12 8.39 -9.87 6.67
N LEU A 13 8.39 -11.03 7.32
CA LEU A 13 8.49 -11.14 8.78
C LEU A 13 9.84 -10.66 9.33
N GLN A 14 10.92 -10.66 8.53
CA GLN A 14 12.23 -10.15 8.93
C GLN A 14 12.22 -8.66 9.28
N VAL A 15 11.38 -7.85 8.63
CA VAL A 15 11.31 -6.40 8.92
C VAL A 15 10.34 -6.03 10.04
N VAL A 16 9.47 -6.95 10.48
CA VAL A 16 8.45 -6.66 11.49
C VAL A 16 9.06 -6.17 12.82
N PRO A 17 10.14 -6.74 13.37
CA PRO A 17 10.77 -6.20 14.57
C PRO A 17 11.28 -4.76 14.39
N ARG A 18 11.78 -4.41 13.19
CA ARG A 18 12.20 -3.04 12.85
C ARG A 18 10.99 -2.10 12.84
N VAL A 19 9.89 -2.48 12.18
CA VAL A 19 8.66 -1.66 12.13
C VAL A 19 8.01 -1.50 13.51
N LEU A 20 7.97 -2.55 14.33
CA LEU A 20 7.53 -2.44 15.74
C LEU A 20 8.43 -1.51 16.55
N GLY A 21 9.72 -1.43 16.19
CA GLY A 21 10.67 -0.48 16.75
C GLY A 21 10.42 0.97 16.31
N PHE A 22 9.65 1.20 15.23
CA PHE A 22 9.25 2.55 14.83
C PHE A 22 8.08 3.10 15.62
N GLY A 23 7.19 2.23 16.12
CA GLY A 23 5.99 2.62 16.85
C GLY A 23 6.25 3.10 18.28
N ASP A 24 5.66 4.24 18.63
CA ASP A 24 5.38 4.60 20.01
C ASP A 24 4.29 3.69 20.55
N ARG A 25 4.67 2.83 21.50
CA ARG A 25 3.84 1.75 22.03
C ARG A 25 3.50 1.94 23.51
N GLN A 26 3.79 3.12 24.07
CA GLN A 26 3.50 3.45 25.47
C GLN A 26 2.14 4.14 25.60
N ASP A 27 1.28 3.60 26.45
CA ASP A 27 -0.15 3.92 26.53
C ASP A 27 -0.41 5.36 27.01
N ASP A 28 0.47 5.86 27.86
CA ASP A 28 0.44 7.19 28.45
C ASP A 28 1.19 8.24 27.61
N SER A 29 1.78 7.83 26.49
CA SER A 29 2.50 8.74 25.61
C SER A 29 1.53 9.62 24.80
N PRO A 30 1.79 10.95 24.69
CA PRO A 30 1.00 11.82 23.82
C PRO A 30 1.13 11.48 22.34
N THR A 31 2.13 10.66 21.98
CA THR A 31 2.35 10.18 20.61
C THR A 31 2.08 8.69 20.44
N PHE A 32 1.36 8.06 21.38
CA PHE A 32 0.98 6.65 21.28
C PHE A 32 0.35 6.34 19.90
N GLY A 33 0.86 5.31 19.23
CA GLY A 33 0.46 4.97 17.87
C GLY A 33 1.23 5.71 16.77
N CYS A 34 2.17 6.60 17.09
CA CYS A 34 3.05 7.20 16.11
C CYS A 34 4.09 6.18 15.61
N PHE A 35 4.07 5.82 14.33
CA PHE A 35 5.11 4.97 13.72
C PHE A 35 6.25 5.77 13.07
N ASP A 36 6.26 7.10 13.18
CA ASP A 36 7.38 7.92 12.74
C ASP A 36 8.35 8.17 13.90
N ARG A 37 9.33 7.28 14.04
CA ARG A 37 10.34 7.37 15.10
C ARG A 37 11.21 8.63 15.03
N TYR A 38 11.39 9.21 13.84
CA TYR A 38 12.14 10.45 13.66
C TYR A 38 11.41 11.62 14.34
N TYR A 39 10.07 11.61 14.27
CA TYR A 39 9.22 12.58 14.96
C TYR A 39 9.09 12.30 16.46
N TRP A 40 8.58 11.14 16.87
CA TRP A 40 8.16 10.96 18.27
C TRP A 40 9.32 10.66 19.22
N ASN A 41 10.39 9.99 18.77
CA ASN A 41 11.50 9.60 19.63
C ASN A 41 12.71 10.52 19.45
N TYR A 42 13.21 10.61 18.21
CA TYR A 42 14.44 11.36 17.94
C TYR A 42 14.24 12.88 17.89
N LYS A 43 12.99 13.35 17.75
CA LYS A 43 12.65 14.78 17.65
C LYS A 43 13.44 15.49 16.54
N LEU A 44 13.68 14.79 15.42
CA LEU A 44 14.39 15.29 14.25
C LEU A 44 13.47 15.92 13.21
N ALA A 45 12.15 15.77 13.38
CA ALA A 45 11.11 16.36 12.56
C ALA A 45 10.13 17.12 13.45
N ASP A 46 9.64 18.26 12.95
CA ASP A 46 8.67 19.10 13.67
C ASP A 46 7.23 18.57 13.57
N PHE A 47 6.98 17.67 12.61
CA PHE A 47 5.69 17.02 12.40
C PHE A 47 5.91 15.59 11.88
N PRO A 48 4.95 14.67 12.09
CA PRO A 48 5.10 13.28 11.66
C PRO A 48 4.81 13.13 10.16
N CYS A 49 5.61 12.29 9.50
CA CYS A 49 5.31 11.81 8.16
C CYS A 49 4.20 10.76 8.23
N ALA A 50 3.04 11.04 7.61
CA ALA A 50 1.88 10.18 7.71
C ALA A 50 2.08 8.79 7.09
N ASN A 51 3.01 8.63 6.14
CA ASN A 51 3.29 7.36 5.45
C ASN A 51 3.69 6.23 6.42
N PHE A 52 4.30 6.56 7.55
CA PHE A 52 4.61 5.56 8.59
C PHE A 52 3.36 4.88 9.16
N GLN A 53 2.19 5.49 9.03
CA GLN A 53 0.92 4.91 9.47
C GLN A 53 0.34 3.85 8.53
N GLU A 54 0.99 3.57 7.39
CA GLU A 54 0.76 2.31 6.68
C GLU A 54 1.03 1.08 7.58
N SER A 55 1.82 1.26 8.66
CA SER A 55 2.02 0.26 9.72
C SER A 55 0.71 -0.26 10.32
N ALA A 56 -0.36 0.56 10.33
CA ALA A 56 -1.69 0.10 10.75
C ALA A 56 -2.13 -1.15 9.98
N PHE A 57 -1.95 -1.16 8.66
CA PHE A 57 -2.35 -2.29 7.84
C PHE A 57 -1.42 -3.48 8.00
N LEU A 58 -0.10 -3.25 8.06
CA LEU A 58 0.87 -4.31 8.33
C LEU A 58 0.51 -5.06 9.62
N LEU A 59 0.26 -4.33 10.71
CA LEU A 59 -0.06 -4.92 12.00
C LEU A 59 -1.43 -5.61 11.99
N ALA A 60 -2.43 -5.05 11.30
CA ALA A 60 -3.71 -5.71 11.11
C ALA A 60 -3.58 -7.05 10.38
N GLN A 61 -2.75 -7.12 9.32
CA GLN A 61 -2.44 -8.37 8.63
C GLN A 61 -1.74 -9.37 9.56
N LEU A 62 -0.75 -8.93 10.33
CA LEU A 62 -0.05 -9.81 11.27
C LEU A 62 -0.95 -10.35 12.38
N PHE A 63 -1.94 -9.57 12.83
CA PHE A 63 -2.91 -10.00 13.82
C PHE A 63 -3.96 -10.96 13.28
N ALA A 64 -4.61 -10.62 12.15
CA ALA A 64 -5.79 -11.33 11.65
C ALA A 64 -5.65 -11.92 10.24
N GLY A 65 -4.81 -11.33 9.38
CA GLY A 65 -4.69 -11.71 7.97
C GLY A 65 -3.76 -12.90 7.71
N ILE A 66 -2.67 -13.04 8.46
CA ILE A 66 -1.59 -14.01 8.20
C ILE A 66 -1.48 -14.99 9.37
N ARG A 67 -1.95 -16.22 9.13
CA ARG A 67 -1.88 -17.32 10.09
C ARG A 67 -0.45 -17.82 10.29
N GLU A 68 -0.24 -18.57 11.37
CA GLU A 68 1.04 -19.26 11.66
C GLU A 68 2.24 -18.32 11.81
N THR A 69 2.02 -17.11 12.30
CA THR A 69 3.07 -16.18 12.71
C THR A 69 3.06 -16.02 14.22
N ARG A 70 4.19 -15.59 14.81
CA ARG A 70 4.27 -15.24 16.24
C ARG A 70 3.35 -14.08 16.65
N TYR A 71 2.79 -13.36 15.68
CA TYR A 71 1.96 -12.16 15.86
C TYR A 71 0.46 -12.45 15.73
N TYR A 72 0.10 -13.59 15.12
CA TYR A 72 -1.28 -13.96 14.87
C TYR A 72 -2.09 -14.08 16.17
N GLY A 73 -3.25 -13.42 16.20
CA GLY A 73 -4.15 -13.38 17.34
C GLY A 73 -3.56 -12.73 18.60
N LYS A 74 -2.46 -11.98 18.50
CA LYS A 74 -1.85 -11.30 19.66
C LYS A 74 -2.49 -9.94 19.88
N GLU A 75 -3.23 -9.80 20.98
CA GLU A 75 -3.90 -8.54 21.37
C GLU A 75 -3.00 -7.29 21.32
N PRO A 76 -1.72 -7.32 21.76
CA PRO A 76 -0.86 -6.15 21.61
C PRO A 76 -0.71 -5.69 20.15
N ILE A 77 -0.69 -6.62 19.18
CA ILE A 77 -0.55 -6.28 17.76
C ILE A 77 -1.83 -5.60 17.23
N ALA A 78 -3.01 -6.13 17.56
CA ALA A 78 -4.27 -5.46 17.24
C ALA A 78 -4.33 -4.06 17.86
N ARG A 79 -3.93 -3.95 19.12
CA ARG A 79 -3.90 -2.68 19.85
C ARG A 79 -2.97 -1.66 19.19
N TYR A 80 -1.76 -2.06 18.78
CA TYR A 80 -0.85 -1.17 18.07
C TYR A 80 -1.35 -0.80 16.66
N ALA A 81 -2.03 -1.71 15.97
CA ALA A 81 -2.67 -1.42 14.69
C ALA A 81 -3.75 -0.34 14.84
N LEU A 82 -4.62 -0.45 15.85
CA LEU A 82 -5.65 0.53 16.13
C LEU A 82 -5.07 1.87 16.61
N ALA A 83 -4.01 1.84 17.42
CA ALA A 83 -3.30 3.04 17.83
C ALA A 83 -2.68 3.79 16.63
N ALA A 84 -2.12 3.07 15.66
CA ALA A 84 -1.63 3.65 14.41
C ALA A 84 -2.75 4.34 13.61
N VAL A 85 -3.95 3.74 13.58
CA VAL A 85 -5.15 4.35 12.97
C VAL A 85 -5.56 5.62 13.73
N ASP A 86 -5.64 5.56 15.06
CA ASP A 86 -6.05 6.70 15.89
C ASP A 86 -5.06 7.86 15.78
N PHE A 87 -3.76 7.56 15.77
CA PHE A 87 -2.74 8.57 15.54
C PHE A 87 -2.85 9.18 14.14
N TRP A 88 -3.07 8.37 13.11
CA TRP A 88 -3.29 8.87 11.75
C TRP A 88 -4.47 9.85 11.71
N PHE A 89 -5.57 9.56 12.41
CA PHE A 89 -6.68 10.50 12.52
C PHE A 89 -6.27 11.84 13.15
N SER A 90 -5.44 11.82 14.20
CA SER A 90 -5.03 13.01 14.95
C SER A 90 -4.08 13.96 14.19
N VAL A 91 -3.35 13.47 13.18
CA VAL A 91 -2.32 14.26 12.48
C VAL A 91 -2.76 14.81 11.12
N ARG A 92 -4.01 14.53 10.73
CA ARG A 92 -4.59 15.05 9.49
C ARG A 92 -4.82 16.55 9.55
N ASN A 93 -4.80 17.18 8.39
CA ASN A 93 -5.35 18.50 8.19
C ASN A 93 -6.89 18.48 8.36
N ASN A 94 -7.49 19.62 8.66
CA ASN A 94 -8.95 19.75 8.85
C ASN A 94 -9.79 19.31 7.63
N ASP A 95 -9.21 19.39 6.42
CA ASP A 95 -9.86 18.96 5.18
C ASP A 95 -9.74 17.44 4.94
N GLY A 96 -9.08 16.70 5.85
CA GLY A 96 -8.89 15.25 5.79
C GLY A 96 -7.65 14.79 5.02
N SER A 97 -6.87 15.70 4.43
CA SER A 97 -5.57 15.36 3.85
C SER A 97 -4.50 15.17 4.92
N VAL A 98 -3.37 14.56 4.55
CA VAL A 98 -2.17 14.45 5.41
C VAL A 98 -0.96 15.12 4.79
N ASN A 99 0.09 15.25 5.59
CA ASN A 99 1.40 15.76 5.18
C ASN A 99 2.45 14.63 5.23
N GLU A 100 3.45 14.75 4.37
CA GLU A 100 4.58 13.84 4.12
C GLU A 100 5.90 14.52 4.45
N ALA A 101 6.21 15.62 3.76
CA ALA A 101 7.54 16.22 3.69
C ALA A 101 7.56 17.70 4.10
N TYR A 102 6.48 18.44 3.83
CA TYR A 102 6.34 19.82 4.27
C TYR A 102 5.05 20.06 5.08
N PRO A 103 5.07 20.97 6.07
CA PRO A 103 3.86 21.36 6.79
C PRO A 103 2.80 21.89 5.83
N PHE A 104 1.55 21.47 6.03
CA PHE A 104 0.36 21.95 5.30
C PHE A 104 0.36 21.67 3.79
N GLU A 105 1.23 20.79 3.29
CA GLU A 105 1.34 20.49 1.85
C GLU A 105 0.12 19.76 1.28
N ARG A 106 -0.66 19.06 2.12
CA ARG A 106 -1.85 18.30 1.71
C ARG A 106 -1.51 17.30 0.61
N SER A 107 -0.52 16.44 0.88
CA SER A 107 0.03 15.49 -0.09
C SER A 107 -1.04 14.53 -0.58
N PHE A 108 -1.37 14.58 -1.88
CA PHE A 108 -2.29 13.62 -2.49
C PHE A 108 -1.73 12.20 -2.41
N CYS A 109 -0.41 12.05 -2.61
CA CYS A 109 0.32 10.80 -2.51
C CYS A 109 0.09 10.13 -1.15
N SER A 110 0.48 10.82 -0.08
CA SER A 110 0.38 10.30 1.28
C SER A 110 -1.05 10.11 1.71
N THR A 111 -1.95 11.03 1.35
CA THR A 111 -3.38 10.88 1.67
C THR A 111 -3.96 9.63 1.02
N ALA A 112 -3.64 9.35 -0.24
CA ALA A 112 -4.14 8.18 -0.96
C ALA A 112 -3.62 6.87 -0.36
N PHE A 113 -2.31 6.72 -0.19
CA PHE A 113 -1.71 5.47 0.29
C PHE A 113 -2.07 5.18 1.76
N THR A 114 -1.95 6.18 2.63
CA THR A 114 -2.23 5.99 4.06
C THR A 114 -3.71 5.79 4.33
N ALA A 115 -4.62 6.49 3.62
CA ALA A 115 -6.05 6.23 3.73
C ALA A 115 -6.40 4.82 3.22
N ALA A 116 -5.75 4.34 2.16
CA ALA A 116 -5.93 2.96 1.71
C ALA A 116 -5.49 1.96 2.78
N ALA A 117 -4.31 2.14 3.38
CA ALA A 117 -3.82 1.27 4.44
C ALA A 117 -4.70 1.32 5.70
N VAL A 118 -5.01 2.50 6.21
CA VAL A 118 -5.87 2.68 7.40
C VAL A 118 -7.25 2.07 7.18
N SER A 119 -7.86 2.31 6.02
CA SER A 119 -9.18 1.74 5.72
C SER A 119 -9.16 0.23 5.53
N GLU A 120 -8.07 -0.37 5.02
CA GLU A 120 -7.90 -1.83 5.04
C GLU A 120 -7.75 -2.37 6.46
N ALA A 121 -6.98 -1.68 7.31
CA ALA A 121 -6.81 -2.07 8.70
C ALA A 121 -8.15 -2.08 9.44
N LEU A 122 -8.97 -1.04 9.26
CA LEU A 122 -10.32 -0.94 9.82
C LEU A 122 -11.22 -2.10 9.37
N LEU A 123 -11.24 -2.38 8.06
CA LEU A 123 -12.03 -3.49 7.50
C LEU A 123 -11.57 -4.84 8.04
N LEU A 124 -10.26 -5.09 8.10
CA LEU A 124 -9.69 -6.36 8.52
C LEU A 124 -9.88 -6.61 10.02
N LEU A 125 -9.81 -5.55 10.85
CA LEU A 125 -10.03 -5.63 12.29
C LEU A 125 -11.51 -5.55 12.69
N GLY A 126 -12.41 -5.37 11.72
CA GLY A 126 -13.85 -5.26 11.98
C GLY A 126 -14.23 -4.03 12.81
N ARG A 127 -13.44 -2.94 12.74
CA ARG A 127 -13.77 -1.70 13.44
C ARG A 127 -14.91 -0.99 12.71
N GLU A 128 -15.86 -0.48 13.48
CA GLU A 128 -16.98 0.29 12.96
C GLU A 128 -16.51 1.56 12.25
N TYR A 129 -17.35 2.06 11.36
CA TYR A 129 -17.07 3.30 10.64
C TYR A 129 -16.93 4.49 11.61
N ASP A 130 -15.88 5.27 11.38
CA ASP A 130 -15.62 6.52 12.11
C ASP A 130 -15.91 7.71 11.17
N ASP A 131 -16.79 8.61 11.58
CA ASP A 131 -17.14 9.84 10.85
C ASP A 131 -15.91 10.71 10.55
N GLN A 132 -14.82 10.54 11.30
CA GLN A 132 -13.54 11.17 10.98
C GLN A 132 -13.05 10.83 9.57
N LEU A 133 -13.41 9.69 8.98
CA LEU A 133 -13.07 9.33 7.60
C LEU A 133 -13.76 10.19 6.56
N LEU A 134 -14.89 10.82 6.89
CA LEU A 134 -15.72 11.59 5.95
C LEU A 134 -14.92 12.68 5.23
N SER A 135 -14.14 13.46 5.98
CA SER A 135 -13.35 14.55 5.40
C SER A 135 -12.30 14.03 4.41
N THR A 136 -11.56 12.97 4.77
CA THR A 136 -10.57 12.36 3.86
C THR A 136 -11.25 11.79 2.62
N ALA A 137 -12.39 11.12 2.78
CA ALA A 137 -13.13 10.53 1.67
C ALA A 137 -13.61 11.60 0.69
N LEU A 138 -14.20 12.69 1.19
CA LEU A 138 -14.61 13.82 0.36
C LEU A 138 -13.42 14.49 -0.32
N TRP A 139 -12.31 14.64 0.39
CA TRP A 139 -11.08 15.21 -0.16
C TRP A 139 -10.50 14.36 -1.28
N LEU A 140 -10.37 13.04 -1.09
CA LEU A 140 -9.89 12.11 -2.11
C LEU A 140 -10.85 12.05 -3.31
N ALA A 141 -12.17 12.10 -3.08
CA ALA A 141 -13.16 12.08 -4.17
C ALA A 141 -13.12 13.34 -5.05
N LYS A 142 -12.66 14.47 -4.49
CA LYS A 142 -12.54 15.78 -5.17
C LYS A 142 -11.18 15.99 -5.85
N ASN A 143 -10.09 15.55 -5.21
CA ASN A 143 -8.73 15.80 -5.67
C ASN A 143 -8.18 14.63 -6.50
N ASN A 144 -7.28 14.91 -7.43
CA ASN A 144 -6.67 13.90 -8.31
C ASN A 144 -5.21 14.24 -8.58
N ASN A 145 -4.40 13.22 -8.85
CA ASN A 145 -3.07 13.38 -9.43
C ASN A 145 -2.98 12.57 -10.73
N TYR A 146 -3.46 13.14 -11.83
CA TYR A 146 -3.52 12.48 -13.14
C TYR A 146 -2.14 12.12 -13.72
N GLN A 147 -1.05 12.64 -13.16
CA GLN A 147 0.29 12.31 -13.66
C GLN A 147 0.83 11.00 -13.07
N LEU A 148 0.24 10.50 -11.98
CA LEU A 148 0.75 9.35 -11.21
C LEU A 148 -0.38 8.35 -10.93
N SER A 149 -0.35 7.23 -11.66
CA SER A 149 -1.43 6.25 -11.64
C SER A 149 -1.49 5.46 -10.34
N ASN A 150 -0.35 5.19 -9.71
CA ASN A 150 -0.27 4.50 -8.43
C ASN A 150 -1.08 5.23 -7.33
N GLN A 151 -0.97 6.55 -7.25
CA GLN A 151 -1.69 7.39 -6.29
C GLN A 151 -3.19 7.40 -6.59
N MET A 152 -3.55 7.45 -7.87
CA MET A 152 -4.95 7.39 -8.29
C MET A 152 -5.59 6.04 -7.98
N ALA A 153 -4.86 4.93 -8.15
CA ALA A 153 -5.31 3.58 -7.81
C ALA A 153 -5.47 3.40 -6.29
N ALA A 154 -4.51 3.87 -5.50
CA ALA A 154 -4.61 3.86 -4.04
C ALA A 154 -5.81 4.67 -3.54
N ALA A 155 -6.03 5.86 -4.10
CA ALA A 155 -7.19 6.68 -3.78
C ALA A 155 -8.52 5.99 -4.15
N ALA A 156 -8.58 5.28 -5.29
CA ALA A 156 -9.76 4.51 -5.68
C ALA A 156 -10.03 3.35 -4.70
N ALA A 157 -8.99 2.62 -4.28
CA ALA A 157 -9.10 1.56 -3.28
C ALA A 157 -9.56 2.11 -1.92
N ALA A 158 -9.00 3.23 -1.46
CA ALA A 158 -9.40 3.90 -0.23
C ALA A 158 -10.89 4.31 -0.25
N LEU A 159 -11.34 4.94 -1.35
CA LEU A 159 -12.74 5.34 -1.50
C LEU A 159 -13.70 4.15 -1.57
N CYS A 160 -13.28 3.04 -2.17
CA CYS A 160 -14.06 1.80 -2.16
C CYS A 160 -14.18 1.25 -0.73
N ASN A 161 -13.10 1.24 0.05
CA ASN A 161 -13.13 0.84 1.46
C ASN A 161 -14.04 1.76 2.30
N MET A 162 -13.94 3.07 2.08
CA MET A 162 -14.79 4.05 2.76
C MET A 162 -16.26 3.83 2.43
N TYR A 163 -16.62 3.52 1.18
CA TYR A 163 -17.98 3.12 0.82
C TYR A 163 -18.43 1.85 1.57
N ILE A 164 -17.56 0.84 1.70
CA ILE A 164 -17.90 -0.41 2.41
C ILE A 164 -18.18 -0.12 3.89
N LEU A 165 -17.37 0.73 4.50
CA LEU A 165 -17.50 1.12 5.91
C LEU A 165 -18.73 1.99 6.15
N SER A 166 -18.93 3.05 5.36
CA SER A 166 -19.97 4.07 5.62
C SER A 166 -21.31 3.83 4.92
N LYS A 167 -21.32 3.00 3.86
CA LYS A 167 -22.43 2.86 2.90
C LYS A 167 -22.80 4.14 2.15
N ASP A 168 -21.93 5.15 2.15
CA ASP A 168 -22.14 6.41 1.43
C ASP A 168 -21.74 6.29 -0.06
N ASN A 169 -22.74 6.32 -0.94
CA ASN A 169 -22.55 6.18 -2.39
C ASN A 169 -21.65 7.27 -3.02
N ARG A 170 -21.48 8.43 -2.37
CA ARG A 170 -20.56 9.48 -2.87
C ARG A 170 -19.13 8.95 -3.01
N PHE A 171 -18.72 8.06 -2.12
CA PHE A 171 -17.38 7.48 -2.14
C PHE A 171 -17.23 6.42 -3.22
N LEU A 172 -18.27 5.61 -3.46
CA LEU A 172 -18.30 4.67 -4.58
C LEU A 172 -18.22 5.40 -5.92
N GLU A 173 -18.96 6.51 -6.07
CA GLU A 173 -18.89 7.34 -7.27
C GLU A 173 -17.49 7.95 -7.46
N GLY A 174 -16.89 8.46 -6.39
CA GLY A 174 -15.52 8.97 -6.40
C GLY A 174 -14.49 7.91 -6.81
N ALA A 175 -14.62 6.68 -6.30
CA ALA A 175 -13.76 5.56 -6.68
C ALA A 175 -13.91 5.24 -8.17
N ARG A 176 -15.14 5.13 -8.67
CA ARG A 176 -15.43 4.84 -10.09
C ARG A 176 -14.87 5.89 -11.03
N ARG A 177 -14.95 7.19 -10.69
CA ARG A 177 -14.34 8.25 -11.52
C ARG A 177 -12.83 8.06 -11.69
N LYS A 178 -12.13 7.67 -10.61
CA LYS A 178 -10.68 7.40 -10.64
C LYS A 178 -10.35 6.14 -11.43
N ILE A 179 -11.15 5.08 -11.27
CA ILE A 179 -11.01 3.85 -12.04
C ILE A 179 -11.20 4.11 -13.54
N ASN A 180 -12.25 4.83 -13.93
CA ASN A 180 -12.51 5.16 -15.33
C ASN A 180 -11.32 5.89 -15.95
N TYR A 181 -10.78 6.88 -15.23
CA TYR A 181 -9.56 7.57 -15.65
C TYR A 181 -8.38 6.62 -15.85
N LEU A 182 -8.12 5.70 -14.90
CA LEU A 182 -7.02 4.74 -14.99
C LEU A 182 -7.19 3.77 -16.17
N LEU A 183 -8.41 3.28 -16.41
CA LEU A 183 -8.71 2.39 -17.53
C LEU A 183 -8.54 3.11 -18.88
N GLU A 184 -8.99 4.36 -18.98
CA GLU A 184 -8.77 5.18 -20.17
C GLU A 184 -7.29 5.47 -20.41
N ALA A 185 -6.54 5.82 -19.37
CA ALA A 185 -5.11 6.04 -19.45
C ALA A 185 -4.38 4.77 -19.92
N PHE A 186 -4.72 3.61 -19.36
CA PHE A 186 -4.13 2.34 -19.77
C PHE A 186 -4.45 2.00 -21.24
N ARG A 187 -5.72 2.13 -21.67
CA ARG A 187 -6.10 1.91 -23.08
C ARG A 187 -5.37 2.83 -24.05
N LYS A 188 -5.12 4.08 -23.63
CA LYS A 188 -4.43 5.08 -24.46
C LYS A 188 -2.94 4.81 -24.58
N HIS A 189 -2.28 4.38 -23.50
CA HIS A 189 -0.83 4.34 -23.42
C HIS A 189 -0.24 2.92 -23.46
N GLY A 190 -1.03 1.89 -23.17
CA GLY A 190 -0.55 0.50 -22.98
C GLY A 190 0.19 0.27 -21.65
N TYR A 191 0.24 1.30 -20.80
CA TYR A 191 0.80 1.27 -19.46
C TYR A 191 0.09 2.31 -18.59
N PHE A 192 0.25 2.21 -17.28
CA PHE A 192 -0.23 3.20 -16.32
C PHE A 192 0.77 4.36 -16.19
N PRO A 193 0.39 5.62 -16.50
CA PRO A 193 1.30 6.76 -16.49
C PRO A 193 1.98 7.04 -15.14
N GLU A 194 3.26 7.43 -15.21
CA GLU A 194 4.10 8.02 -14.16
C GLU A 194 4.88 9.23 -14.73
N TYR A 195 5.59 10.00 -13.90
CA TYR A 195 6.44 11.09 -14.41
C TYR A 195 7.49 10.54 -15.38
N GLY A 196 7.56 11.15 -16.57
CA GLY A 196 8.56 10.78 -17.58
C GLY A 196 8.22 9.55 -18.42
N GLY A 197 7.10 8.86 -18.17
CA GLY A 197 6.66 7.71 -18.96
C GLY A 197 6.43 6.45 -18.13
N LYS A 198 6.57 5.28 -18.77
CA LYS A 198 6.38 3.96 -18.12
C LYS A 198 7.42 3.78 -17.01
N ASP A 199 6.94 3.33 -15.85
CA ASP A 199 7.78 2.82 -14.75
C ASP A 199 7.19 1.49 -14.27
N SER A 200 7.87 0.39 -14.50
CA SER A 200 7.41 -0.97 -14.23
C SER A 200 7.27 -1.24 -12.73
N GLY A 201 8.14 -0.64 -11.92
CA GLY A 201 8.05 -0.69 -10.46
C GLY A 201 6.76 -0.08 -9.95
N TYR A 202 6.48 1.18 -10.31
CA TYR A 202 5.22 1.83 -9.92
C TYR A 202 4.00 1.31 -10.68
N MET A 203 4.17 0.73 -11.86
CA MET A 203 3.10 0.01 -12.53
C MET A 203 2.67 -1.22 -11.72
N SER A 204 3.61 -1.95 -11.11
CA SER A 204 3.27 -3.06 -10.19
C SER A 204 2.53 -2.58 -8.94
N LEU A 205 2.86 -1.40 -8.41
CA LEU A 205 2.12 -0.75 -7.32
C LEU A 205 0.69 -0.36 -7.74
N THR A 206 0.54 0.16 -8.96
CA THR A 206 -0.78 0.49 -9.54
C THR A 206 -1.63 -0.77 -9.69
N ILE A 207 -1.05 -1.84 -10.24
CA ILE A 207 -1.69 -3.15 -10.39
C ILE A 207 -2.17 -3.67 -9.04
N TRP A 208 -1.34 -3.55 -8.00
CA TRP A 208 -1.70 -3.97 -6.65
C TRP A 208 -2.95 -3.26 -6.11
N TYR A 209 -2.99 -1.93 -6.15
CA TYR A 209 -4.15 -1.19 -5.66
C TYR A 209 -5.41 -1.37 -6.51
N LEU A 210 -5.27 -1.51 -7.84
CA LEU A 210 -6.39 -1.87 -8.71
C LEU A 210 -6.96 -3.25 -8.35
N TYR A 211 -6.09 -4.22 -8.04
CA TYR A 211 -6.54 -5.53 -7.61
C TYR A 211 -7.23 -5.48 -6.24
N LYS A 212 -6.74 -4.67 -5.30
CA LYS A 212 -7.43 -4.43 -4.02
C LYS A 212 -8.82 -3.82 -4.21
N TYR A 213 -8.97 -2.88 -5.14
CA TYR A 213 -10.29 -2.37 -5.55
C TYR A 213 -11.16 -3.51 -6.11
N TYR A 214 -10.64 -4.28 -7.08
CA TYR A 214 -11.36 -5.40 -7.70
C TYR A 214 -11.83 -6.45 -6.67
N GLN A 215 -10.98 -6.80 -5.69
CA GLN A 215 -11.33 -7.80 -4.68
C GLN A 215 -12.64 -7.45 -3.95
N LYS A 216 -12.98 -6.18 -3.86
CA LYS A 216 -14.16 -5.68 -3.15
C LYS A 216 -15.30 -5.31 -4.11
N SER A 217 -15.00 -4.61 -5.19
CA SER A 217 -15.98 -4.14 -6.16
C SER A 217 -16.48 -5.25 -7.10
N LYS A 218 -15.66 -6.29 -7.30
CA LYS A 218 -15.82 -7.34 -8.31
C LYS A 218 -15.94 -6.80 -9.75
N ASP A 219 -15.40 -5.61 -10.00
CA ASP A 219 -15.41 -4.95 -11.29
C ASP A 219 -14.52 -5.68 -12.31
N THR A 220 -15.13 -6.39 -13.25
CA THR A 220 -14.43 -7.25 -14.22
C THR A 220 -13.58 -6.46 -15.20
N ASP A 221 -13.91 -5.19 -15.49
CA ASP A 221 -13.09 -4.35 -16.37
C ASP A 221 -11.76 -4.02 -15.70
N VAL A 222 -11.77 -3.81 -14.38
CA VAL A 222 -10.54 -3.63 -13.59
C VAL A 222 -9.70 -4.89 -13.58
N LEU A 223 -10.32 -6.07 -13.41
CA LEU A 223 -9.58 -7.33 -13.46
C LEU A 223 -8.91 -7.53 -14.83
N ALA A 224 -9.64 -7.27 -15.92
CA ALA A 224 -9.11 -7.41 -17.26
C ALA A 224 -7.89 -6.49 -17.48
N ALA A 225 -7.99 -5.22 -17.05
CA ALA A 225 -6.87 -4.28 -17.11
C ALA A 225 -5.68 -4.72 -16.24
N VAL A 226 -5.93 -5.27 -15.04
CA VAL A 226 -4.88 -5.84 -14.18
C VAL A 226 -4.15 -6.97 -14.90
N GLN A 227 -4.87 -7.92 -15.49
CA GLN A 227 -4.26 -9.06 -16.20
C GLN A 227 -3.46 -8.62 -17.43
N GLU A 228 -3.97 -7.65 -18.18
CA GLU A 228 -3.27 -7.09 -19.33
C GLU A 228 -2.01 -6.31 -18.90
N ALA A 229 -2.09 -5.54 -17.82
CA ALA A 229 -0.95 -4.82 -17.26
C ALA A 229 0.14 -5.78 -16.72
N VAL A 230 -0.26 -6.89 -16.09
CA VAL A 230 0.68 -7.95 -15.68
C VAL A 230 1.36 -8.57 -16.91
N LYS A 231 0.63 -8.82 -17.99
CA LYS A 231 1.23 -9.29 -19.25
C LYS A 231 2.24 -8.29 -19.82
N SER A 232 1.97 -6.98 -19.71
CA SER A 232 2.90 -5.92 -20.10
C SER A 232 4.18 -5.92 -19.23
N LEU A 233 4.07 -6.24 -17.93
CA LEU A 233 5.23 -6.37 -17.03
C LEU A 233 6.17 -7.51 -17.40
N GLU A 234 5.68 -8.60 -18.01
CA GLU A 234 6.51 -9.76 -18.37
C GLU A 234 7.70 -9.41 -19.26
N SER A 235 7.60 -8.34 -20.05
CA SER A 235 8.67 -7.86 -20.93
C SER A 235 9.72 -7.00 -20.21
N SER A 236 9.39 -6.48 -19.02
CA SER A 236 10.22 -5.55 -18.25
C SER A 236 10.97 -6.25 -17.11
N ILE A 237 10.49 -7.43 -16.71
CA ILE A 237 11.12 -8.27 -15.68
C ILE A 237 12.19 -9.15 -16.31
N LEU A 238 13.41 -9.06 -15.77
CA LEU A 238 14.59 -9.84 -16.17
C LEU A 238 14.42 -11.31 -15.76
N GLU A 239 15.28 -12.19 -16.30
CA GLU A 239 15.20 -13.63 -16.02
C GLU A 239 15.26 -13.95 -14.51
N HIS A 240 16.05 -13.17 -13.79
CA HIS A 240 16.24 -13.20 -12.33
C HIS A 240 15.30 -12.25 -11.57
N GLY A 241 14.18 -11.83 -12.17
CA GLY A 241 13.10 -11.15 -11.45
C GLY A 241 13.27 -9.65 -11.19
N ALA A 242 14.49 -9.12 -11.33
CA ALA A 242 14.75 -7.69 -11.20
C ALA A 242 14.21 -6.90 -12.41
N ILE A 243 14.22 -5.58 -12.29
CA ILE A 243 13.93 -4.65 -13.38
C ILE A 243 15.18 -3.81 -13.68
N ASP A 244 15.40 -3.48 -14.94
CA ASP A 244 16.50 -2.61 -15.37
C ASP A 244 16.12 -1.15 -15.13
N SER A 245 16.56 -0.60 -13.99
CA SER A 245 16.18 0.76 -13.57
C SER A 245 16.59 1.84 -14.57
N SER A 246 17.56 1.60 -15.45
CA SER A 246 17.95 2.56 -16.49
C SER A 246 16.88 2.75 -17.57
N LYS A 247 15.91 1.83 -17.67
CA LYS A 247 14.78 1.88 -18.59
C LYS A 247 13.50 2.41 -17.95
N GLU A 248 13.53 2.72 -16.66
CA GLU A 248 12.37 3.12 -15.88
C GLU A 248 12.32 4.64 -15.71
N SER A 249 11.15 5.25 -15.93
CA SER A 249 11.03 6.71 -15.94
C SER A 249 11.34 7.37 -14.59
N ARG A 250 11.22 6.62 -13.47
CA ARG A 250 11.56 7.08 -12.12
C ARG A 250 12.77 6.38 -11.54
N ASN A 251 13.50 5.61 -12.36
CA ASN A 251 14.61 4.74 -11.93
C ASN A 251 14.22 3.75 -10.83
N THR A 252 12.98 3.27 -10.81
CA THR A 252 12.56 2.28 -9.80
C THR A 252 13.35 0.99 -9.96
N GLN A 253 13.72 0.37 -8.84
CA GLN A 253 14.60 -0.82 -8.80
C GLN A 253 13.91 -2.06 -8.24
N TYR A 254 12.64 -1.95 -7.86
CA TYR A 254 11.88 -3.02 -7.23
C TYR A 254 10.44 -3.05 -7.74
N ILE A 255 9.81 -4.21 -7.60
CA ILE A 255 8.39 -4.40 -7.92
C ILE A 255 7.65 -4.89 -6.68
N TYR A 256 6.34 -4.63 -6.66
CA TYR A 256 5.37 -5.24 -5.77
C TYR A 256 4.91 -6.56 -6.41
N PRO A 257 5.35 -7.74 -5.89
CA PRO A 257 5.11 -9.01 -6.57
C PRO A 257 3.62 -9.39 -6.64
N PHE A 258 2.80 -9.01 -5.66
CA PHE A 258 1.36 -9.32 -5.67
C PHE A 258 0.54 -8.21 -6.33
N PRO A 259 -0.46 -8.54 -7.17
CA PRO A 259 -0.90 -9.87 -7.61
C PRO A 259 -0.15 -10.44 -8.84
N SER A 260 0.88 -9.76 -9.35
CA SER A 260 1.55 -10.13 -10.62
C SER A 260 2.01 -11.59 -10.66
N ILE A 261 2.58 -12.12 -9.57
CA ILE A 261 3.03 -13.53 -9.47
C ILE A 261 1.88 -14.56 -9.50
N MET A 262 0.65 -14.15 -9.20
CA MET A 262 -0.54 -15.00 -9.30
C MET A 262 -1.02 -15.10 -10.75
N PHE A 263 -0.88 -14.02 -11.52
CA PHE A 263 -1.38 -13.94 -12.89
C PHE A 263 -0.33 -14.30 -13.96
N SER A 264 0.95 -14.34 -13.61
CA SER A 264 2.03 -14.72 -14.53
C SER A 264 3.02 -15.70 -13.90
N ASP A 265 3.05 -16.92 -14.45
CA ASP A 265 4.04 -17.94 -14.12
C ASP A 265 5.47 -17.49 -14.45
N LYS A 266 5.65 -16.68 -15.50
CA LYS A 266 6.95 -16.14 -15.87
C LYS A 266 7.47 -15.22 -14.78
N ILE A 267 6.65 -14.24 -14.37
CA ILE A 267 6.99 -13.30 -13.30
C ILE A 267 7.25 -14.06 -12.00
N ARG A 268 6.38 -15.01 -11.64
CA ARG A 268 6.56 -15.82 -10.42
C ARG A 268 7.90 -16.55 -10.41
N LYS A 269 8.24 -17.27 -11.47
CA LYS A 269 9.50 -18.04 -11.56
C LYS A 269 10.72 -17.13 -11.52
N SER A 270 10.72 -16.06 -12.30
CA SER A 270 11.83 -15.10 -12.34
C SER A 270 12.02 -14.40 -11.00
N TYR A 271 10.94 -13.97 -10.34
CA TYR A 271 11.03 -13.31 -9.04
C TYR A 271 11.54 -14.24 -7.95
N LEU A 272 11.08 -15.50 -7.90
CA LEU A 272 11.57 -16.49 -6.95
C LEU A 272 13.04 -16.85 -7.18
N LEU A 273 13.47 -16.94 -8.44
CA LEU A 273 14.89 -17.11 -8.78
C LEU A 273 15.71 -15.94 -8.23
N GLY A 274 15.27 -14.71 -8.50
CA GLY A 274 15.91 -13.50 -7.99
C GLY A 274 15.98 -13.40 -6.47
N LEU A 275 14.97 -13.91 -5.76
CA LEU A 275 15.00 -13.99 -4.29
C LEU A 275 16.08 -14.97 -3.82
N ALA A 276 16.15 -16.15 -4.45
CA ALA A 276 17.15 -17.18 -4.12
C ALA A 276 18.59 -16.72 -4.44
N GLU A 277 18.77 -15.94 -5.49
CA GLU A 277 20.06 -15.40 -5.93
C GLU A 277 20.40 -14.05 -5.28
N ASN A 278 19.49 -13.50 -4.46
CA ASN A 278 19.66 -12.23 -3.78
C ASN A 278 19.87 -11.05 -4.77
N GLU A 279 19.10 -11.06 -5.87
CA GLU A 279 19.17 -10.07 -6.96
C GLU A 279 17.94 -9.15 -7.03
N VAL A 280 16.88 -9.46 -6.28
CA VAL A 280 15.72 -8.56 -6.14
C VAL A 280 15.73 -7.84 -4.80
N ILE A 281 15.33 -6.58 -4.83
CA ILE A 281 15.18 -5.77 -3.62
C ILE A 281 13.99 -6.29 -2.81
N THR A 282 14.26 -6.62 -1.54
CA THR A 282 13.27 -7.07 -0.56
C THR A 282 12.92 -5.95 0.43
N PRO A 283 11.86 -6.07 1.24
CA PRO A 283 11.52 -5.08 2.26
C PRO A 283 12.70 -4.70 3.17
N ALA A 284 13.60 -5.64 3.48
CA ALA A 284 14.73 -5.40 4.37
C ALA A 284 15.76 -4.39 3.81
N TRP A 285 15.79 -4.21 2.49
CA TRP A 285 16.76 -3.35 1.80
C TRP A 285 16.27 -1.91 1.64
N LEU A 286 14.98 -1.68 1.88
CA LEU A 286 14.37 -0.36 1.73
C LEU A 286 14.58 0.51 2.98
N ASP A 287 14.45 1.82 2.77
CA ASP A 287 14.38 2.78 3.87
C ASP A 287 13.14 2.53 4.75
N ASP A 288 13.12 3.19 5.91
CA ASP A 288 12.09 2.97 6.93
C ASP A 288 10.66 3.23 6.43
N ARG A 289 10.48 4.07 5.41
CA ARG A 289 9.16 4.40 4.84
C ARG A 289 8.69 3.30 3.90
N TYR A 290 9.51 2.95 2.91
CA TYR A 290 9.09 2.03 1.85
C TYR A 290 9.10 0.56 2.30
N CYS A 291 9.87 0.20 3.33
CA CYS A 291 9.90 -1.18 3.82
C CYS A 291 8.54 -1.67 4.31
N ILE A 292 7.70 -0.77 4.86
CA ILE A 292 6.37 -1.09 5.38
C ILE A 292 5.45 -1.51 4.23
N GLN A 293 5.33 -0.67 3.20
CA GLN A 293 4.44 -0.90 2.06
C GLN A 293 4.82 -2.17 1.29
N LEU A 294 6.11 -2.40 1.06
CA LEU A 294 6.56 -3.62 0.38
C LEU A 294 6.35 -4.88 1.24
N ALA A 295 6.55 -4.79 2.56
CA ALA A 295 6.27 -5.92 3.47
C ALA A 295 4.78 -6.31 3.48
N ILE A 296 3.87 -5.33 3.46
CA ILE A 296 2.43 -5.57 3.33
C ILE A 296 2.14 -6.37 2.04
N ASN A 297 2.72 -5.95 0.91
CA ASN A 297 2.49 -6.65 -0.35
C ASN A 297 3.06 -8.07 -0.36
N TYR A 298 4.23 -8.29 0.25
CA TYR A 298 4.80 -9.64 0.40
C TYR A 298 3.93 -10.55 1.27
N LEU A 299 3.34 -10.02 2.35
CA LEU A 299 2.40 -10.79 3.16
C LEU A 299 1.15 -11.18 2.36
N GLU A 300 0.59 -10.28 1.55
CA GLU A 300 -0.53 -10.63 0.66
C GLU A 300 -0.12 -11.65 -0.41
N ALA A 301 1.09 -11.53 -0.95
CA ALA A 301 1.67 -12.50 -1.88
C ALA A 301 1.81 -13.91 -1.28
N SER A 302 1.99 -13.99 0.03
CA SER A 302 2.14 -15.26 0.75
C SER A 302 0.83 -16.01 1.02
N CYS A 303 -0.32 -15.40 0.70
CA CYS A 303 -1.64 -15.99 0.90
C CYS A 303 -2.18 -16.72 -0.34
N LEU A 304 -1.34 -16.93 -1.36
CA LEU A 304 -1.69 -17.58 -2.63
C LEU A 304 -1.79 -19.11 -2.55
#